data_AF-A0A961PYI1-F1
#
_entry.id   AF-A0A961PYI1-F1
#
_cell.length_a   1.000
_cell.length_b   1.000
_cell.length_c   1.000
_cell.angle_alpha   90.00
_cell.angle_beta   90.00
_cell.angle_gamma   90.00
#
_symmetry.space_group_name_H-M   'P 1'
#
loop_
_entity.id
_entity.type
_entity.pdbx_description
1 polymer ?
#
loop_
_entity_poly.entity_id
_entity_poly.type
_entity_poly.pdbx_seq_one_letter_code
_entity_poly.pdbx_strand_id
1 'polypeptide(L)'
;MTTDLDRFVAAQDANWPAVAEELAAGRKATHWMWFVFPQIAGLGRSATAIRFALADIGEARAYLAHPVLGPRLRDATRAML
;
A
#
# COMPACT_ATOMS: atom_id res chain seq x y z
N MET A 1 -11.24 -15.19 8.41
CA MET A 1 -11.58 -14.32 7.27
C MET A 1 -10.41 -14.37 6.31
N THR A 2 -10.64 -14.80 5.07
CA THR A 2 -9.60 -14.85 4.04
C THR A 2 -9.27 -13.41 3.65
N THR A 3 -8.04 -12.99 3.89
CA THR A 3 -7.56 -11.65 3.58
C THR A 3 -7.22 -11.58 2.11
N ASP A 4 -8.08 -10.97 1.29
CA ASP A 4 -7.81 -10.80 -0.15
C ASP A 4 -6.79 -9.68 -0.39
N LEU A 5 -5.51 -9.99 -0.24
CA LEU A 5 -4.41 -9.04 -0.42
C LEU A 5 -4.05 -8.79 -1.90
N ASP A 6 -4.60 -9.57 -2.83
CA ASP A 6 -4.28 -9.49 -4.26
C ASP A 6 -4.68 -8.13 -4.84
N ARG A 7 -5.72 -7.50 -4.27
CA ARG A 7 -6.10 -6.12 -4.63
C ARG A 7 -4.92 -5.15 -4.52
N PHE A 8 -4.10 -5.28 -3.48
CA PHE A 8 -2.94 -4.42 -3.27
C PHE A 8 -1.82 -4.76 -4.25
N VAL A 9 -1.55 -6.04 -4.48
CA VAL A 9 -0.51 -6.49 -5.40
C VAL A 9 -0.81 -6.00 -6.81
N ALA A 10 -2.03 -6.22 -7.31
CA ALA A 10 -2.44 -5.77 -8.63
C ALA A 10 -2.34 -4.25 -8.81
N ALA A 11 -2.76 -3.48 -7.80
CA ALA A 11 -2.65 -2.03 -7.83
C ALA A 11 -1.18 -1.56 -7.79
N GLN A 12 -0.34 -2.21 -6.99
CA GLN A 12 1.08 -1.89 -6.93
C GLN A 12 1.79 -2.27 -8.23
N ASP A 13 1.56 -3.45 -8.79
CA ASP A 13 2.23 -3.91 -10.02
C ASP A 13 2.00 -2.95 -11.19
N ALA A 14 0.79 -2.40 -11.31
CA ALA A 14 0.46 -1.41 -12.33
C ALA A 14 1.12 -0.04 -12.12
N ASN A 15 1.56 0.30 -10.91
CA ASN A 15 2.02 1.64 -10.55
C ASN A 15 3.44 1.68 -9.96
N TRP A 16 4.07 0.53 -9.69
CA TRP A 16 5.32 0.43 -8.94
C TRP A 16 6.48 1.22 -9.56
N PRO A 17 6.66 1.25 -10.90
CA PRO A 17 7.69 2.08 -11.51
C PRO A 17 7.58 3.56 -11.12
N ALA A 18 6.36 4.13 -11.16
CA ALA A 18 6.12 5.52 -10.79
C ALA A 18 6.29 5.75 -9.28
N VAL A 19 5.86 4.80 -8.44
CA VAL A 19 6.07 4.86 -6.98
C VAL A 19 7.56 4.96 -6.67
N ALA A 20 8.38 4.09 -7.27
CA ALA A 20 9.82 4.05 -7.03
C ALA A 20 10.52 5.33 -7.48
N GLU A 21 10.17 5.85 -8.66
CA GLU A 21 10.70 7.10 -9.19
C GLU A 21 10.35 8.30 -8.30
N GLU A 22 9.09 8.42 -7.89
CA GLU A 22 8.62 9.54 -7.05
C GLU A 22 9.23 9.52 -5.64
N LEU A 23 9.40 8.32 -5.06
CA LEU A 23 10.06 8.16 -3.77
C LEU A 23 11.54 8.52 -3.86
N ALA A 24 12.25 8.05 -4.89
CA ALA A 24 13.65 8.39 -5.12
C ALA A 24 13.85 9.90 -5.37
N ALA A 25 12.87 10.56 -6.01
CA ALA A 25 12.87 12.00 -6.22
C ALA A 25 12.43 12.80 -4.97
N GLY A 26 12.02 12.14 -3.88
CA GLY A 26 11.53 12.77 -2.65
C GLY A 26 10.24 13.58 -2.83
N ARG A 27 9.50 13.35 -3.92
CA ARG A 27 8.29 14.10 -4.24
C ARG A 27 7.23 13.22 -4.86
N LYS A 28 6.17 12.96 -4.09
CA LYS A 28 4.97 12.31 -4.58
C LYS A 28 4.19 13.23 -5.54
N ALA A 29 3.79 12.69 -6.69
CA ALA A 29 3.04 13.36 -7.75
C ALA A 29 1.79 12.59 -8.21
N THR A 30 1.76 11.25 -8.13
CA THR A 30 0.64 10.44 -8.64
C THR A 30 -0.14 9.69 -7.55
N HIS A 31 -1.13 8.89 -7.95
CA HIS A 31 -2.23 8.40 -7.12
C HIS A 31 -2.01 6.97 -6.56
N TRP A 32 -1.05 6.79 -5.65
CA TRP A 32 -0.71 5.46 -5.12
C TRP A 32 -0.77 5.29 -3.59
N MET A 33 -1.09 6.36 -2.86
CA MET A 33 -0.98 6.36 -1.39
C MET A 33 -1.78 5.24 -0.72
N TRP A 34 -3.01 5.01 -1.18
CA TRP A 34 -3.93 4.08 -0.55
C TRP A 34 -3.46 2.63 -0.54
N PHE A 35 -2.68 2.20 -1.53
CA PHE A 35 -2.26 0.80 -1.68
C PHE A 35 -0.77 0.57 -1.45
N VAL A 36 0.05 1.62 -1.34
CA VAL A 36 1.45 1.54 -0.90
C VAL A 36 1.55 1.73 0.62
N PHE A 37 0.80 2.67 1.18
CA PHE A 37 0.72 2.94 2.62
C PHE A 37 -0.76 2.91 3.06
N PRO A 38 -1.38 1.72 3.07
CA PRO A 38 -2.79 1.60 3.42
C PRO A 38 -3.05 1.97 4.88
N GLN A 39 -4.24 2.48 5.14
CA GLN A 39 -4.71 2.87 6.47
C GLN A 39 -5.81 1.92 6.96
N ILE A 40 -6.09 1.92 8.26
CA ILE A 40 -7.17 1.12 8.84
C ILE A 40 -8.55 1.61 8.33
N ALA A 41 -9.48 0.67 8.16
CA ALA A 41 -10.85 0.93 7.79
C ALA A 41 -11.51 1.95 8.73
N GLY A 42 -12.33 2.83 8.15
CA GLY A 42 -13.03 3.90 8.87
C GLY A 42 -12.31 5.25 8.91
N LEU A 43 -11.01 5.31 8.60
CA LEU A 43 -10.29 6.60 8.52
C LEU A 43 -10.59 7.36 7.22
N GLY A 44 -10.56 6.66 6.09
CA GLY A 44 -10.85 7.23 4.77
C GLY A 44 -12.31 7.06 4.38
N ARG A 45 -12.87 8.06 3.70
CA ARG A 45 -14.27 8.06 3.23
C ARG A 45 -14.43 7.95 1.71
N SER A 46 -13.37 8.13 0.94
CA SER A 46 -13.44 7.97 -0.51
C SER A 46 -13.53 6.51 -0.91
N ALA A 47 -14.15 6.21 -2.05
CA ALA A 47 -14.29 4.85 -2.56
C ALA A 47 -12.93 4.13 -2.66
N THR A 48 -11.87 4.81 -3.10
CA THR A 48 -10.51 4.26 -3.17
C THR A 48 -9.94 3.99 -1.78
N ALA A 49 -10.17 4.88 -0.80
CA ALA A 49 -9.70 4.66 0.55
C ALA A 49 -10.42 3.49 1.24
N ILE A 50 -11.72 3.30 0.97
CA ILE A 50 -12.50 2.15 1.46
C ILE A 50 -11.99 0.86 0.80
N ARG A 51 -11.77 0.87 -0.53
CA ARG A 51 -11.29 -0.30 -1.29
C ARG A 51 -9.94 -0.82 -0.79
N PHE A 52 -9.03 0.07 -0.44
CA PHE A 52 -7.67 -0.27 -0.01
C PHE A 52 -7.45 -0.11 1.50
N ALA A 53 -8.52 0.02 2.29
CA ALA A 53 -8.39 -0.02 3.73
C ALA A 53 -7.96 -1.42 4.21
N LEU A 54 -7.16 -1.47 5.26
CA LEU A 54 -6.94 -2.67 6.06
C LEU A 54 -8.13 -2.81 7.02
N ALA A 55 -8.79 -3.96 7.05
CA ALA A 55 -9.98 -4.19 7.86
C ALA A 55 -9.67 -4.16 9.36
N ASP A 56 -8.56 -4.79 9.76
CA ASP A 56 -8.17 -4.96 11.16
C ASP A 56 -6.65 -5.21 11.30
N ILE A 57 -6.21 -5.45 12.54
CA ILE A 57 -4.81 -5.77 12.86
C ILE A 57 -4.37 -7.12 12.25
N GLY A 58 -5.29 -8.05 12.02
CA GLY A 58 -5.01 -9.33 11.38
C GLY A 58 -4.62 -9.14 9.91
N GLU A 59 -5.41 -8.35 9.17
CA GLU A 59 -5.10 -7.97 7.79
C GLU A 59 -3.82 -7.13 7.71
N ALA A 60 -3.58 -6.22 8.65
CA ALA A 60 -2.33 -5.46 8.70
C ALA A 60 -1.09 -6.37 8.88
N ARG A 61 -1.19 -7.38 9.76
CA ARG A 61 -0.13 -8.39 9.94
C ARG A 61 0.06 -9.23 8.69
N ALA A 62 -1.04 -9.65 8.05
CA ALA A 62 -0.99 -10.39 6.80
C ALA A 62 -0.33 -9.58 5.67
N TYR A 63 -0.67 -8.29 5.54
CA TYR A 63 -0.04 -7.37 4.59
C TYR A 63 1.48 -7.28 4.81
N LEU A 64 1.91 -7.12 6.07
CA LEU A 64 3.34 -7.04 6.41
C LEU A 64 4.10 -8.36 6.19
N ALA A 65 3.43 -9.50 6.40
CA ALA A 65 3.99 -10.83 6.18
C ALA A 65 3.95 -11.29 4.72
N HIS A 66 3.17 -10.62 3.87
CA HIS A 66 3.02 -11.00 2.47
C HIS A 66 4.37 -10.90 1.72
N PRO A 67 4.74 -11.91 0.92
CA PRO A 67 6.07 -11.99 0.28
C PRO A 67 6.35 -10.83 -0.70
N VAL A 68 5.32 -10.16 -1.21
CA VAL A 68 5.45 -8.99 -2.08
C VAL A 68 5.24 -7.68 -1.34
N LEU A 69 4.17 -7.57 -0.53
CA LEU A 69 3.73 -6.28 0.03
C LEU A 69 4.60 -5.86 1.21
N GLY A 70 5.03 -6.82 2.02
CA GLY A 70 5.91 -6.58 3.17
C GLY A 70 7.26 -5.98 2.77
N PRO A 71 8.01 -6.59 1.82
CA PRO A 71 9.25 -6.00 1.31
C PRO A 71 9.03 -4.62 0.68
N ARG A 72 8.00 -4.48 -0.17
CA ARG A 72 7.64 -3.22 -0.82
C ARG A 72 7.36 -2.09 0.17
N LEU A 73 6.61 -2.35 1.25
CA LEU A 73 6.35 -1.37 2.30
C LEU A 73 7.66 -0.93 2.98
N ARG A 74 8.54 -1.87 3.32
CA ARG A 74 9.83 -1.56 3.96
C ARG A 74 10.73 -0.72 3.05
N ASP A 75 10.80 -1.07 1.77
CA ASP A 75 11.62 -0.34 0.80
C ASP A 75 11.07 1.07 0.57
N ALA A 76 9.75 1.21 0.45
CA ALA A 76 9.11 2.51 0.32
C ALA A 76 9.33 3.39 1.57
N THR A 77 9.21 2.83 2.78
CA THR A 77 9.52 3.54 4.03
C THR A 77 10.99 3.96 4.07
N ARG A 78 11.91 3.08 3.68
CA ARG A 78 13.36 3.38 3.69
C ARG A 78 13.72 4.51 2.73
N ALA A 79 13.07 4.58 1.56
CA ALA A 79 13.34 5.63 0.58
C ALA A 79 12.99 7.05 1.06
N MET A 80 12.25 7.18 2.16
CA MET A 80 11.84 8.47 2.74
C MET A 80 12.68 8.94 3.94
N LEU A 81 13.62 8.11 4.41
CA LEU A 81 14.51 8.38 5.55
C LEU A 81 15.85 8.96 5.07
#